data_AF-A0A8S9B621-F1
#
_entry.id   AF-A0A8S9B621-F1
#
_cell.length_a   1.000
_cell.length_b   1.000
_cell.length_c   1.000
_cell.angle_alpha   90.00
_cell.angle_beta   90.00
_cell.angle_gamma   90.00
#
_symmetry.space_group_name_H-M   'P 1'
#
loop_
_entity.id
_entity.type
_entity.pdbx_description
1 polymer ?
#
loop_
_entity_poly.entity_id
_entity_poly.type
_entity_poly.pdbx_seq_one_letter_code
_entity_poly.pdbx_strand_id
1 'polypeptide(L)'
;MDEIANRYRESLLAANTLLTLEMLADFHDELCEHMALRKFAAYCLQYILHGMKQTPNVTEVWPTTNLKNVMMQHQALTLEYLELVEEHPHETPVLDPRKLGECVFHQHAVGEPCSLGVGDEYDYDLVERVVYGGD
;
A
#
# COMPACT_ATOMS: atom_id res chain seq x y z
N MET A 1 1.89 -17.00 4.04
CA MET A 1 1.86 -15.61 4.54
C MET A 1 1.10 -14.70 3.58
N ASP A 2 1.25 -14.91 2.28
CA ASP A 2 0.52 -14.21 1.23
C ASP A 2 -1.01 -14.31 1.36
N GLU A 3 -1.57 -15.47 1.69
CA GLU A 3 -3.01 -15.60 1.99
C GLU A 3 -3.46 -14.75 3.19
N ILE A 4 -2.59 -14.59 4.20
CA ILE A 4 -2.90 -13.75 5.37
C ILE A 4 -2.93 -12.29 4.94
N ALA A 5 -1.98 -11.87 4.10
CA ALA A 5 -1.95 -10.52 3.54
C ALA A 5 -3.23 -10.22 2.73
N ASN A 6 -3.68 -11.16 1.90
CA ASN A 6 -4.93 -11.04 1.15
C ASN A 6 -6.13 -10.85 2.07
N ARG A 7 -6.32 -11.75 3.03
CA ARG A 7 -7.44 -11.66 3.99
C ARG A 7 -7.40 -10.36 4.78
N TYR A 8 -6.20 -9.90 5.15
CA TYR A 8 -6.03 -8.65 5.89
C TYR A 8 -6.45 -7.45 5.05
N ARG A 9 -5.98 -7.41 3.81
CA ARG A 9 -6.32 -6.38 2.82
C ARG A 9 -7.82 -6.35 2.51
N GLU A 10 -8.42 -7.51 2.28
CA GLU A 10 -9.87 -7.67 2.06
C GLU A 10 -10.67 -7.19 3.27
N SER A 11 -10.23 -7.53 4.48
CA SER A 11 -10.87 -7.08 5.71
C SER A 11 -10.82 -5.55 5.86
N LEU A 12 -9.68 -4.93 5.55
CA LEU A 12 -9.52 -3.47 5.57
C LEU A 12 -10.35 -2.79 4.48
N LEU A 13 -10.45 -3.39 3.29
CA LEU A 13 -11.32 -2.93 2.21
C LEU A 13 -12.80 -2.97 2.64
N ALA A 14 -13.24 -4.10 3.19
CA ALA A 14 -14.61 -4.30 3.64
C ALA A 14 -14.98 -3.34 4.80
N ALA A 15 -14.06 -3.09 5.72
CA ALA A 15 -14.24 -2.13 6.81
C ALA A 15 -14.08 -0.66 6.35
N ASN A 16 -13.68 -0.42 5.10
CA ASN A 16 -13.28 0.88 4.57
C ASN A 16 -12.27 1.63 5.48
N THR A 17 -11.28 0.90 5.99
CA THR A 17 -10.20 1.44 6.82
C THR A 17 -8.84 1.17 6.18
N LEU A 18 -7.81 1.91 6.61
CA LEU A 18 -6.41 1.62 6.31
C LEU A 18 -5.71 1.16 7.60
N LEU A 19 -4.44 0.75 7.46
CA LEU A 19 -3.61 0.44 8.61
C LEU A 19 -3.53 1.63 9.58
N THR A 20 -3.52 1.30 10.88
CA THR A 20 -3.22 2.28 11.92
C THR A 20 -1.73 2.62 11.92
N LEU A 21 -1.35 3.69 12.62
CA LEU A 21 0.06 4.05 12.81
C LEU A 21 0.87 2.94 13.48
N GLU A 22 0.28 2.27 14.47
CA GLU A 22 0.88 1.13 15.18
C GLU A 22 1.15 -0.02 14.21
N MET A 23 0.19 -0.34 13.34
CA MET A 23 0.36 -1.45 12.40
C MET A 23 1.38 -1.16 11.30
N LEU A 24 1.51 0.11 10.88
CA LEU A 24 2.57 0.52 9.95
C LEU A 24 3.96 0.25 10.55
N ALA A 25 4.11 0.52 11.85
CA ALA A 25 5.33 0.28 12.62
C ALA A 25 5.58 -1.22 12.87
N ASP A 26 4.61 -1.90 13.50
CA ASP A 26 4.73 -3.28 13.93
C ASP A 26 5.05 -4.22 12.75
N PHE A 27 4.44 -4.00 11.59
CA PHE A 27 4.73 -4.83 10.42
C PHE A 27 6.18 -4.69 9.93
N HIS A 28 6.84 -3.56 10.17
CA HIS A 28 8.25 -3.37 9.80
C HIS A 28 9.23 -3.86 10.86
N ASP A 29 8.81 -3.89 12.12
CA ASP A 29 9.62 -4.39 13.23
C ASP A 29 9.55 -5.91 13.38
N GLU A 30 8.38 -6.50 13.10
CA GLU A 30 8.10 -7.92 13.35
C GLU A 30 8.23 -8.80 12.11
N LEU A 31 8.04 -8.25 10.91
CA LEU A 31 8.02 -9.03 9.68
C LEU A 31 9.32 -8.87 8.87
N CYS A 32 9.72 -9.96 8.22
CA CYS A 32 10.87 -9.95 7.31
C CYS A 32 10.60 -9.06 6.09
N GLU A 33 11.66 -8.46 5.54
CA GLU A 33 11.65 -7.51 4.40
C GLU A 33 10.79 -7.94 3.22
N HIS A 34 10.73 -9.24 2.99
CA HIS A 34 10.14 -9.81 1.80
C HIS A 34 8.67 -10.20 2.00
N MET A 35 8.10 -10.00 3.20
CA MET A 35 6.73 -10.42 3.50
C MET A 35 5.68 -9.48 2.92
N ALA A 36 4.64 -10.05 2.30
CA ALA A 36 3.57 -9.32 1.64
C ALA A 36 2.90 -8.23 2.50
N LEU A 37 2.69 -8.48 3.80
CA LEU A 37 2.09 -7.52 4.73
C LEU A 37 2.98 -6.29 4.99
N ARG A 38 4.31 -6.46 5.00
CA ARG A 38 5.25 -5.36 5.17
C ARG A 38 5.25 -4.45 3.93
N LYS A 39 5.35 -5.06 2.74
CA LYS A 39 5.20 -4.34 1.47
C LYS A 39 3.84 -3.62 1.40
N PHE A 40 2.76 -4.28 1.78
CA PHE A 40 1.43 -3.65 1.86
C PHE A 40 1.41 -2.42 2.78
N ALA A 41 2.10 -2.46 3.93
CA ALA A 41 2.22 -1.31 4.82
C ALA A 41 2.96 -0.12 4.20
N ALA A 42 4.06 -0.35 3.48
CA ALA A 42 4.78 0.71 2.77
C ALA A 42 3.88 1.39 1.70
N TYR A 43 3.11 0.60 0.94
CA TYR A 43 2.12 1.13 -0.01
C TYR A 43 0.98 1.89 0.69
N CYS A 44 0.51 1.43 1.86
CA CYS A 44 -0.46 2.18 2.66
C CYS A 44 0.10 3.55 3.06
N LEU A 45 1.35 3.62 3.51
CA LEU A 45 1.99 4.89 3.86
C LEU A 45 2.08 5.83 2.65
N GLN A 46 2.50 5.31 1.49
CA GLN A 46 2.55 6.09 0.25
C GLN A 46 1.17 6.63 -0.13
N TYR A 47 0.12 5.81 -0.05
CA TYR A 47 -1.24 6.20 -0.35
C TYR A 47 -1.79 7.26 0.63
N ILE A 48 -1.53 7.12 1.93
CA ILE A 48 -1.92 8.11 2.94
C ILE A 48 -1.32 9.49 2.65
N LEU A 49 -0.04 9.52 2.25
CA LEU A 49 0.70 10.76 2.02
C LEU A 49 0.40 11.39 0.65
N HIS A 50 0.20 10.59 -0.40
CA HIS A 50 0.15 11.08 -1.78
C HIS A 50 -1.10 10.70 -2.58
N GLY A 51 -1.84 9.67 -2.16
CA GLY A 51 -3.03 9.18 -2.86
C GLY A 51 -4.34 9.72 -2.26
N MET A 52 -4.35 10.01 -0.96
CA MET A 52 -5.54 10.53 -0.28
C MET A 52 -5.69 12.04 -0.43
N LYS A 53 -6.93 12.49 -0.60
CA LYS A 53 -7.27 13.91 -0.47
C LYS A 53 -7.05 14.34 0.98
N GLN A 54 -6.20 15.34 1.18
CA GLN A 54 -5.86 15.89 2.50
C GLN A 54 -7.02 16.71 3.09
N THR A 55 -8.05 16.00 3.56
CA THR A 55 -9.20 16.58 4.26
C THR A 55 -8.90 16.67 5.77
N PRO A 56 -9.62 17.54 6.53
CA PRO A 56 -9.42 17.65 7.98
C PRO A 56 -9.50 16.31 8.72
N ASN A 57 -10.46 15.46 8.34
CA ASN A 57 -10.62 14.12 8.93
C ASN A 57 -9.40 13.22 8.67
N VAL A 58 -8.85 13.25 7.45
CA VAL A 58 -7.63 12.49 7.09
C VAL A 58 -6.44 12.97 7.91
N THR A 59 -6.26 14.29 8.04
CA THR A 59 -5.15 14.86 8.83
C THR A 59 -5.30 14.66 10.34
N GLU A 60 -6.52 14.41 10.83
CA GLU A 60 -6.80 14.05 12.22
C GLU A 60 -6.48 12.57 12.49
N VAL A 61 -6.86 11.67 11.57
CA VAL A 61 -6.59 10.23 11.69
C VAL A 61 -5.10 9.92 11.46
N TRP A 62 -4.46 10.58 10.50
CA TRP A 62 -3.05 10.43 10.20
C TRP A 62 -2.31 11.78 10.26
N PRO A 63 -2.05 12.31 11.46
CA PRO A 63 -1.30 13.56 11.61
C PRO A 63 0.11 13.42 11.04
N THR A 64 0.54 14.39 10.23
CA THR A 64 1.88 14.39 9.62
C THR A 64 3.00 14.28 10.66
N THR A 65 2.81 14.88 11.84
CA THR A 65 3.77 14.75 12.96
C THR A 65 3.94 13.32 13.43
N ASN A 66 2.86 12.55 13.46
CA ASN A 66 2.88 11.16 13.91
C ASN A 66 3.45 10.25 12.82
N LEU A 67 3.04 10.45 11.56
CA LEU A 67 3.64 9.75 10.42
C LEU A 67 5.15 9.97 10.35
N LYS A 68 5.60 11.22 10.52
CA LYS A 68 7.03 11.55 10.60
C LYS A 68 7.72 10.81 11.74
N ASN A 69 7.11 10.75 12.92
CA ASN A 69 7.71 10.06 14.07
C ASN A 69 7.83 8.55 13.81
N VAL A 70 6.80 7.92 13.24
CA VAL A 70 6.83 6.51 12.82
C VAL A 70 7.96 6.29 11.82
N MET A 71 8.05 7.12 10.77
CA MET A 71 9.13 7.04 9.79
C MET A 71 10.54 7.19 10.43
N MET A 72 10.70 8.13 11.37
CA MET A 72 11.98 8.32 12.06
C MET A 72 12.37 7.14 12.96
N GLN A 73 11.40 6.47 13.57
CA GLN A 73 11.63 5.33 14.46
C GLN A 73 11.87 4.03 13.69
N HIS A 74 11.18 3.86 12.57
CA HIS A 74 11.20 2.65 11.75
C HIS A 74 11.91 2.96 10.41
N GLN A 75 13.24 2.96 10.44
CA GLN A 75 14.07 3.34 9.27
C GLN A 75 13.81 2.47 8.05
N ALA A 76 13.54 1.17 8.27
CA ALA A 76 13.14 0.22 7.23
C ALA A 76 11.91 0.69 6.44
N LEU A 77 10.83 1.06 7.14
CA LEU A 77 9.62 1.62 6.54
C LEU A 77 9.94 2.88 5.73
N THR A 78 10.81 3.75 6.26
CA THR A 78 11.20 4.98 5.57
C THR A 78 11.93 4.69 4.26
N LEU A 79 12.88 3.75 4.27
CA LEU A 79 13.63 3.38 3.08
C LEU A 79 12.71 2.78 2.02
N GLU A 80 11.87 1.81 2.39
CA GLU A 80 10.91 1.20 1.46
C GLU A 80 9.92 2.23 0.90
N TYR A 81 9.45 3.17 1.72
CA TYR A 81 8.61 4.26 1.25
C TYR A 81 9.35 5.17 0.24
N LEU A 82 10.63 5.48 0.49
CA LEU A 82 11.42 6.30 -0.43
C LEU A 82 11.66 5.59 -1.76
N GLU A 83 11.95 4.29 -1.72
CA GLU A 83 12.06 3.44 -2.91
C GLU A 83 10.75 3.46 -3.72
N LEU A 84 9.60 3.30 -3.06
CA LEU A 84 8.30 3.39 -3.72
C LEU A 84 8.04 4.76 -4.35
N VAL A 85 8.46 5.85 -3.69
CA VAL A 85 8.33 7.20 -4.24
C VAL A 85 9.26 7.42 -5.44
N GLU A 86 10.46 6.84 -5.43
CA GLU A 86 11.42 6.91 -6.53
C GLU A 86 10.94 6.13 -7.75
N GLU A 87 10.37 4.94 -7.55
CA GLU A 87 9.84 4.09 -8.61
C GLU A 87 8.49 4.58 -9.17
N HIS A 88 7.75 5.40 -8.39
CA HIS A 88 6.43 5.85 -8.79
C HIS A 88 6.50 6.88 -9.91
N PRO A 89 5.83 6.65 -11.07
CA PRO A 89 5.88 7.59 -12.17
C PRO A 89 5.36 8.97 -11.77
N HIS A 90 6.10 10.00 -12.16
CA HIS A 90 5.68 11.38 -11.96
C HIS A 90 4.31 11.63 -12.58
N GLU A 91 3.51 12.49 -11.94
CA GLU A 91 2.15 12.87 -12.38
C GLU A 91 1.11 11.74 -12.39
N THR A 92 1.47 10.53 -11.98
CA THR A 92 0.52 9.42 -11.80
C THR A 92 -0.07 9.47 -10.39
N PRO A 93 -1.38 9.28 -10.20
CA PRO A 93 -1.95 9.22 -8.87
C PRO A 93 -1.55 7.93 -8.15
N VAL A 94 -1.26 8.02 -6.85
CA VAL A 94 -1.03 6.84 -6.02
C VAL A 94 -2.38 6.16 -5.75
N LEU A 95 -2.47 4.88 -6.13
CA LEU A 95 -3.70 4.10 -6.02
C LEU A 95 -3.90 3.54 -4.62
N ASP A 96 -5.16 3.27 -4.26
CA ASP A 96 -5.51 2.63 -3.00
C ASP A 96 -4.98 1.18 -2.98
N PRO A 97 -4.05 0.83 -2.07
CA PRO A 97 -3.41 -0.48 -2.06
C PRO A 97 -4.40 -1.62 -1.76
N ARG A 98 -5.54 -1.32 -1.14
CA ARG A 98 -6.61 -2.30 -0.91
C ARG A 98 -7.27 -2.77 -2.20
N LYS A 99 -7.11 -2.02 -3.29
CA LYS A 99 -7.71 -2.26 -4.60
C LYS A 99 -6.72 -2.75 -5.66
N LEU A 100 -5.43 -2.82 -5.34
CA LEU A 100 -4.41 -3.30 -6.28
C LEU A 100 -4.56 -4.81 -6.55
N GLY A 101 -3.85 -5.37 -7.53
CA GLY A 101 -3.80 -6.83 -7.69
C GLY A 101 -3.13 -7.51 -6.49
N GLU A 102 -3.47 -8.76 -6.20
CA GLU A 102 -2.85 -9.51 -5.09
C GLU A 102 -1.35 -9.75 -5.31
N CYS A 103 -0.99 -10.06 -6.57
CA CYS A 103 0.38 -10.29 -7.01
C CYS A 103 1.32 -9.09 -6.77
N VAL A 104 0.78 -7.90 -6.52
CA VAL A 104 1.58 -6.72 -6.17
C VAL A 104 2.33 -6.95 -4.86
N PHE A 105 1.74 -7.71 -3.95
CA PHE A 105 2.28 -7.92 -2.60
C PHE A 105 2.88 -9.31 -2.41
N HIS A 106 2.46 -10.30 -3.20
CA HIS A 106 2.92 -11.68 -3.07
C HIS A 106 4.38 -11.87 -3.45
N GLN A 107 4.97 -12.94 -2.92
CA GLN A 107 6.33 -13.32 -3.21
C GLN A 107 6.39 -14.32 -4.36
N HIS A 108 6.67 -13.85 -5.56
CA HIS A 108 7.04 -14.72 -6.67
C HIS A 108 7.95 -13.96 -7.63
N ALA A 109 8.70 -14.70 -8.46
CA ALA A 109 9.51 -14.07 -9.49
C ALA A 109 8.60 -13.40 -10.54
N VAL A 110 9.13 -12.34 -11.16
CA VAL A 110 8.45 -11.65 -12.26
C VAL A 110 8.23 -12.63 -13.40
N GLY A 111 6.97 -12.80 -13.82
CA GLY A 111 6.57 -13.73 -14.88
C GLY A 111 6.28 -15.16 -14.42
N GLU A 112 6.52 -15.50 -13.15
CA GLU A 112 6.03 -16.76 -12.58
C GLU A 112 4.55 -16.63 -12.19
N PRO A 113 3.72 -17.66 -12.44
CA PRO A 113 2.32 -17.64 -12.05
C PRO A 113 2.19 -17.57 -10.53
N CYS A 114 1.39 -16.63 -10.05
CA CYS A 114 1.03 -16.59 -8.64
C CYS A 114 0.23 -17.86 -8.29
N SER A 115 0.69 -18.57 -7.25
CA SER A 115 0.07 -19.82 -6.80
C SER A 115 -1.29 -19.63 -6.11
N LEU A 116 -1.66 -18.39 -5.77
CA LEU A 116 -2.86 -18.05 -4.99
C LEU A 116 -3.97 -17.38 -5.79
N GLY A 117 -3.75 -17.03 -7.06
CA GLY A 117 -4.77 -16.39 -7.88
C GLY A 117 -4.26 -16.04 -9.27
N VAL A 118 -5.12 -16.27 -10.28
CA VAL A 118 -4.87 -16.03 -11.70
C VAL A 118 -4.40 -14.59 -11.88
N GLY A 119 -3.29 -14.39 -12.59
CA GLY A 119 -2.73 -13.08 -12.84
C GLY A 119 -3.76 -12.15 -13.45
N ASP A 120 -4.33 -11.27 -12.64
CA ASP A 120 -4.88 -10.03 -13.14
C ASP A 120 -3.67 -9.16 -13.48
N GLU A 121 -3.30 -9.26 -14.76
CA GLU A 121 -2.53 -8.27 -15.49
C GLU A 121 -2.96 -6.88 -14.99
N TYR A 122 -1.99 -6.02 -14.63
CA TYR A 122 -2.27 -4.62 -14.33
C TYR A 122 -3.04 -4.03 -15.51
N ASP A 123 -4.36 -3.91 -15.37
CA ASP A 123 -5.19 -3.26 -16.37
C ASP A 123 -4.97 -1.75 -16.25
N TYR A 124 -4.02 -1.24 -17.03
CA TYR A 124 -3.75 0.18 -17.14
C TYR A 124 -4.99 0.97 -17.58
N ASP A 125 -6.01 0.35 -18.21
CA ASP A 125 -7.25 1.01 -18.62
C ASP A 125 -8.20 1.26 -17.42
N LEU A 126 -8.07 0.50 -16.33
CA LEU A 126 -8.83 0.72 -15.08
C LEU A 126 -8.35 1.98 -14.35
N VAL A 127 -7.08 2.34 -14.51
CA VAL A 127 -6.50 3.58 -13.97
C VAL A 127 -7.07 4.80 -14.69
N GLU A 128 -7.23 4.75 -16.02
CA GLU A 128 -7.83 5.87 -16.76
C GLU A 128 -9.30 6.11 -16.38
N ARG A 129 -10.09 5.05 -16.17
CA ARG A 129 -11.52 5.19 -15.81
C ARG A 129 -11.75 5.77 -14.43
N VAL A 130 -10.91 5.42 -13.45
CA VAL A 130 -11.04 5.91 -12.06
C VAL A 130 -10.52 7.35 -11.93
N VAL A 131 -9.52 7.74 -12.75
CA VAL A 131 -8.89 9.06 -12.69
C VAL A 131 -9.63 10.10 -13.53
N TYR A 132 -10.19 9.71 -14.68
CA TYR A 132 -10.81 10.65 -15.62
C TYR A 132 -12.33 10.62 -15.68
N GLY A 133 -13.02 9.75 -14.93
CA GLY A 133 -14.49 9.71 -14.90
C GLY A 133 -15.07 9.47 -16.29
N GLY A 134 -15.03 8.23 -16.76
CA GLY A 134 -15.75 7.84 -17.98
C GLY A 134 -17.26 7.99 -17.77
N ASP A 135 -17.89 8.71 -18.71
CA ASP A 135 -19.35 8.99 -18.81
C ASP A 135 -20.26 7.76 -18.63
#